data_AF-A0A183KZ72-F1
#
_entry.id   AF-A0A183KZ72-F1
#
_cell.length_a   1.000
_cell.length_b   1.000
_cell.length_c   1.000
_cell.angle_alpha   90.00
_cell.angle_beta   90.00
_cell.angle_gamma   90.00
#
_symmetry.space_group_name_H-M   'P 1'
#
loop_
_entity.id
_entity.type
_entity.pdbx_description
1 polymer ?
#
loop_
_entity_poly.entity_id
_entity_poly.type
_entity_poly.pdbx_seq_one_letter_code
_entity_poly.pdbx_strand_id
1 'polypeptide(L)' 'MPHKLPFRVVYVSSQDEHFPATELNHHHPGTKGWISTRFCSYPQQLILSLEAKASFRKIQLLCHQYLIGLSVKLT' A
#
# COMPACT_ATOMS: atom_id res chain seq x y z
N MET A 1 15.39 -17.16 8.32
CA MET A 1 15.10 -17.00 6.88
C MET A 1 14.28 -15.74 6.66
N PRO A 2 14.50 -14.97 5.57
CA PRO A 2 13.61 -13.89 5.19
C PRO A 2 12.20 -14.46 4.97
N HIS A 3 11.20 -13.87 5.61
CA HIS A 3 9.80 -14.23 5.41
C HIS A 3 8.99 -12.96 5.24
N LYS A 4 7.83 -13.10 4.59
CA LYS A 4 6.90 -11.99 4.43
C LYS A 4 6.26 -11.69 5.77
N LEU A 5 6.30 -10.42 6.19
CA LEU A 5 5.58 -9.97 7.37
C LEU A 5 4.12 -9.72 7.00
N PRO A 6 3.16 -10.38 7.67
CA PRO A 6 1.76 -10.08 7.46
C PRO A 6 1.43 -8.70 8.01
N PHE A 7 0.61 -7.96 7.27
CA PHE A 7 0.17 -6.62 7.63
C PHE A 7 -1.24 -6.39 7.12
N ARG A 8 -1.87 -5.33 7.65
CA ARG A 8 -3.11 -4.78 7.13
C ARG A 8 -3.03 -3.26 7.02
N VAL A 9 -3.72 -2.71 6.03
CA VAL A 9 -3.97 -1.26 5.96
C VAL A 9 -4.93 -0.88 7.09
N VAL A 10 -4.54 0.13 7.88
CA VAL A 10 -5.37 0.69 8.96
C VAL A 10 -5.78 2.13 8.71
N TYR A 11 -5.13 2.81 7.75
CA TYR A 11 -5.51 4.15 7.32
C TYR A 11 -5.04 4.41 5.90
N VAL A 12 -5.82 5.23 5.19
CA VAL A 12 -5.46 5.80 3.90
C VAL A 12 -5.97 7.24 3.83
N SER A 13 -5.19 8.14 3.23
CA SER A 13 -5.60 9.54 3.04
C SER A 13 -6.72 9.70 2.01
N SER A 14 -6.72 8.90 0.95
CA SER A 14 -7.79 8.86 -0.05
C SER A 14 -7.78 7.54 -0.83
N GLN A 15 -8.89 7.19 -1.47
CA GLN A 15 -8.98 6.01 -2.31
C GLN A 15 -10.02 6.17 -3.41
N ASP A 16 -9.78 5.53 -4.54
CA ASP A 16 -10.79 5.32 -5.58
C ASP A 16 -11.75 4.20 -5.14
N GLU A 17 -13.04 4.37 -5.43
CA GLU A 17 -14.09 3.41 -5.07
C GLU A 17 -13.84 2.01 -5.67
N HIS A 18 -13.27 1.95 -6.88
CA HIS A 18 -13.02 0.69 -7.58
C HIS A 18 -11.67 0.05 -7.19
N PHE A 19 -10.80 0.81 -6.51
CA PHE A 19 -9.46 0.41 -6.10
C PHE A 19 -9.19 0.79 -4.64
N PRO A 20 -9.97 0.24 -3.69
CA PRO A 20 -9.88 0.59 -2.28
C PRO A 20 -8.60 0.04 -1.64
N ALA A 21 -8.13 0.68 -0.57
CA ALA A 21 -6.88 0.28 0.08
C ALA A 21 -6.93 -1.13 0.71
N THR A 22 -8.12 -1.67 0.98
CA THR A 22 -8.33 -3.04 1.47
C THR A 22 -7.83 -4.11 0.50
N GLU A 23 -7.73 -3.80 -0.80
CA GLU A 23 -7.12 -4.70 -1.79
C GLU A 23 -5.67 -5.04 -1.45
N LEU A 24 -4.93 -4.12 -0.80
CA LEU A 24 -3.54 -4.35 -0.40
C LEU A 24 -3.38 -5.41 0.70
N ASN A 25 -4.46 -5.75 1.42
CA ASN A 25 -4.42 -6.80 2.45
C ASN A 25 -4.35 -8.20 1.84
N HIS A 26 -4.76 -8.36 0.58
CA HIS A 26 -4.79 -9.63 -0.12
C HIS A 26 -3.73 -9.64 -1.22
N HIS A 27 -2.74 -10.53 -1.11
CA HIS A 27 -1.69 -10.66 -2.13
C HIS A 27 -2.00 -11.82 -3.05
N HIS A 28 -2.63 -11.54 -4.18
CA HIS A 28 -2.95 -12.50 -5.22
C HIS A 28 -2.61 -11.89 -6.61
N PRO A 29 -2.28 -12.68 -7.64
CA PRO A 29 -2.04 -12.14 -8.99
C PRO A 29 -3.19 -11.32 -9.58
N GLY A 30 -4.41 -11.55 -9.10
CA GLY A 30 -5.63 -10.82 -9.49
C GLY A 30 -6.02 -9.64 -8.59
N THR A 31 -5.21 -9.30 -7.58
CA THR A 31 -5.48 -8.15 -6.71
C THR A 31 -5.47 -6.86 -7.54
N LYS A 32 -6.51 -6.04 -7.42
CA LYS A 32 -6.62 -4.78 -8.19
C LYS A 32 -5.62 -3.72 -7.72
N GLY A 33 -5.31 -3.76 -6.43
CA GLY A 33 -4.45 -2.79 -5.77
C GLY A 33 -5.22 -1.55 -5.32
N TRP A 34 -4.47 -0.51 -4.98
CA TRP A 34 -5.00 0.76 -4.47
C TRP A 34 -4.66 1.91 -5.43
N ILE A 35 -5.61 2.82 -5.60
CA ILE A 35 -5.41 4.09 -6.29
C ILE A 35 -5.97 5.19 -5.39
N SER A 36 -5.24 6.30 -5.26
CA SER A 36 -5.76 7.51 -4.59
C SER A 36 -6.95 8.10 -5.38
N THR A 37 -7.81 8.87 -4.72
CA THR A 37 -8.88 9.58 -5.44
C THR A 37 -8.28 10.54 -6.50
N ARG A 38 -8.99 10.76 -7.61
CA ARG A 38 -8.58 11.73 -8.63
C ARG A 38 -8.43 13.14 -8.02
N PHE A 39 -7.47 13.90 -8.52
CA PHE A 39 -7.17 15.26 -8.05
C PHE A 39 -6.90 15.38 -6.55
N CYS A 40 -6.42 14.30 -5.91
CA CYS A 40 -6.04 14.34 -4.51
C CYS A 40 -4.86 15.29 -4.24
N SER A 41 -4.81 15.83 -3.02
CA SER A 41 -3.67 16.62 -2.57
C SER A 41 -2.50 15.72 -2.19
N TYR A 42 -1.29 16.04 -2.63
CA TYR A 42 -0.09 15.30 -2.23
C TYR A 42 0.52 15.90 -0.95
N PRO A 43 1.16 15.09 -0.10
CA PRO A 43 1.40 13.64 -0.26
C PRO A 43 0.17 12.79 0.10
N GLN A 44 0.08 11.61 -0.54
CA GLN A 44 -0.83 10.55 -0.11
C GLN A 44 -0.16 9.68 0.96
N GLN A 45 -0.96 9.16 1.90
CA GLN A 45 -0.49 8.40 3.05
C GLN A 45 -1.22 7.07 3.17
N LEU A 46 -0.47 6.02 3.50
CA LEU A 46 -0.95 4.70 3.90
C LEU A 46 -0.32 4.37 5.25
N ILE A 47 -1.11 3.88 6.21
CA ILE A 47 -0.59 3.33 7.46
C ILE A 47 -0.86 1.83 7.47
N LEU A 48 0.22 1.07 7.63
CA LEU A 48 0.19 -0.39 7.71
C LEU A 48 0.45 -0.83 9.14
N SER A 49 -0.37 -1.74 9.64
CA SER A 49 -0.18 -2.39 10.93
C SER A 49 0.32 -3.81 10.70
N LEU A 50 1.50 -4.13 11.24
CA LEU A 50 1.99 -5.50 11.31
C LEU A 50 1.14 -6.29 12.30
N GLU A 51 0.83 -7.54 11.97
CA GLU A 51 0.02 -8.40 12.87
C GLU A 51 0.76 -8.76 14.17
N ALA A 52 2.09 -8.72 14.14
CA ALA A 52 2.95 -8.93 15.30
C ALA A 52 4.11 -7.95 15.28
N LYS A 53 4.67 -7.67 16.47
CA LYS A 53 5.89 -6.87 16.60
C LYS A 53 7.04 -7.56 15.86
N ALA A 54 7.58 -6.90 14.85
CA ALA A 54 8.68 -7.41 14.06
C ALA A 54 9.61 -6.27 13.60
N SER A 55 10.84 -6.62 13.24
CA SER A 55 11.75 -5.74 12.51
C SER A 55 11.66 -6.08 11.02
N PHE A 56 11.52 -5.06 10.18
CA PHE A 56 11.56 -5.22 8.73
C PHE A 56 12.86 -4.62 8.17
N ARG A 57 13.36 -5.20 7.07
CA ARG A 57 14.61 -4.79 6.42
C ARG A 57 14.41 -4.32 4.98
N LYS A 58 13.27 -4.69 4.37
CA LYS A 58 12.94 -4.43 2.98
C LYS A 58 11.45 -4.15 2.88
N ILE A 59 11.10 -3.15 2.10
CA ILE A 59 9.76 -2.93 1.59
C ILE A 59 9.81 -3.10 0.08
N GLN A 60 8.79 -3.76 -0.47
CA GLN A 60 8.64 -3.93 -1.91
C GLN A 60 7.28 -3.36 -2.31
N LEU A 61 7.30 -2.50 -3.32
CA LEU A 61 6.11 -1.87 -3.88
C LEU A 61 5.96 -2.37 -5.31
N LEU A 62 4.75 -2.84 -5.64
CA LEU A 62 4.36 -3.14 -7.01
C LEU A 62 3.46 -2.02 -7.50
N CYS A 63 3.89 -1.29 -8.52
CA CYS A 63 3.14 -0.18 -9.09
C CYS A 63 2.67 -0.55 -10.49
N HIS A 64 1.45 -0.16 -10.85
CA HIS A 64 1.01 -0.20 -12.23
C HIS A 64 1.84 0.79 -13.06
N GLN A 65 2.25 0.40 -14.26
CA GLN A 65 3.21 1.14 -15.09
C GLN A 65 2.77 2.56 -15.48
N TYR A 66 1.47 2.84 -15.44
CA TYR A 66 0.89 4.17 -15.72
C TYR A 66 0.58 4.99 -14.47
N LEU A 67 0.75 4.44 -13.27
CA LEU A 67 0.37 5.06 -11.99
C LEU A 67 1.52 5.01 -10.97
N ILE A 68 2.76 5.11 -11.47
CA ILE A 68 3.94 5.08 -10.62
C ILE A 68 4.08 6.44 -9.91
N GLY A 69 4.06 6.42 -8.57
CA GLY A 69 4.33 7.61 -7.77
C GLY A 69 5.76 8.13 -7.98
N LEU A 70 5.93 9.46 -8.02
CA LEU A 70 7.22 10.09 -8.26
C LEU A 70 8.25 9.82 -7.14
N SER A 71 7.79 9.76 -5.89
CA SER A 71 8.62 9.53 -4.72
C SER A 71 7.83 8.83 -3.63
N VAL A 72 8.51 7.97 -2.87
CA VAL A 72 7.93 7.28 -1.72
C VAL A 72 8.83 7.53 -0.52
N LYS A 73 8.22 8.02 0.56
CA LYS A 73 8.89 8.20 1.86
C LYS A 73 8.31 7.19 2.85
N LEU A 74 9.20 6.52 3.58
CA LEU A 74 8.87 5.67 4.71
C LEU A 74 9.18 6.45 5.99
N THR A 75 8.30 6.38 6.99
CA THR A 75 8.42 7.09 8.27
C THR A 75 8.14 6.12 9.40
#